data_AF-A0A428YAV2-F1
#
_entry.id   AF-A0A428YAV2-F1
#
_cell.length_a   1.000
_cell.length_b   1.000
_cell.length_c   1.000
_cell.angle_alpha   90.00
_cell.angle_beta   90.00
_cell.angle_gamma   90.00
#
_symmetry.space_group_name_H-M   'P 1'
#
loop_
_entity.id
_entity.type
_entity.pdbx_description
1 polymer ?
#
loop_
_entity_poly.entity_id
_entity_poly.type
_entity_poly.pdbx_seq_one_letter_code
_entity_poly.pdbx_strand_id
1 'polypeptide(L)' 'MTKKLIIGTQEWGIADADAEGVARLVRDAMTNGTSVELTLHDPAGDAGDTVTVFLNGAVTSSVVLDLNSGPRPSQMS' A
#
# COMPACT_ATOMS: atom_id res chain seq x y z
N MET A 1 5.38 7.78 -11.24
CA MET A 1 4.58 6.61 -10.83
C MET A 1 4.21 6.80 -9.38
N THR A 2 2.95 6.58 -9.03
CA THR A 2 2.42 6.72 -7.66
C THR A 2 2.80 5.49 -6.84
N LYS A 3 3.24 5.68 -5.60
CA LYS A 3 3.50 4.59 -4.66
C LYS A 3 2.20 3.86 -4.35
N LYS A 4 2.26 2.55 -4.11
CA LYS A 4 1.05 1.77 -3.91
C LYS A 4 1.18 0.63 -2.91
N LEU A 5 0.04 0.31 -2.31
CA LEU A 5 -0.19 -0.82 -1.44
C LEU A 5 -1.14 -1.78 -2.15
N ILE A 6 -0.78 -3.05 -2.24
CA ILE A 6 -1.63 -4.09 -2.81
C ILE A 6 -1.97 -5.10 -1.71
N ILE A 7 -3.26 -5.27 -1.45
CA ILE A 7 -3.79 -6.21 -0.44
C ILE A 7 -4.67 -7.21 -1.17
N GLY A 8 -4.20 -8.46 -1.29
CA GLY A 8 -4.85 -9.45 -2.15
C GLY A 8 -4.91 -8.98 -3.61
N THR A 9 -6.11 -8.71 -4.12
CA THR A 9 -6.33 -8.23 -5.49
C THR A 9 -6.66 -6.73 -5.57
N GLN A 10 -6.71 -6.02 -4.43
CA GLN A 10 -7.04 -4.59 -4.38
C GLN A 10 -5.76 -3.75 -4.35
N GLU A 11 -5.74 -2.70 -5.15
CA GLU A 11 -4.64 -1.73 -5.24
C GLU A 11 -5.07 -0.41 -4.63
N TRP A 12 -4.17 0.21 -3.87
CA TRP A 12 -4.38 1.48 -3.20
C TRP A 12 -3.19 2.39 -3.44
N GLY A 13 -3.43 3.66 -3.73
CA GLY A 13 -2.39 4.67 -3.81
C GLY A 13 -1.91 5.09 -2.42
N ILE A 14 -0.64 5.48 -2.34
CA ILE A 14 -0.04 6.05 -1.13
C ILE A 14 0.54 7.42 -1.48
N ALA A 15 0.23 8.44 -0.68
CA ALA A 15 0.88 9.74 -0.80
C ALA A 15 2.39 9.61 -0.53
N ASP A 16 3.21 10.32 -1.30
CA ASP A 16 4.67 10.24 -1.15
C ASP A 16 5.14 10.62 0.26
N ALA A 17 4.46 11.59 0.89
CA ALA A 17 4.75 12.04 2.26
C ALA A 17 4.46 10.97 3.33
N ASP A 18 3.49 10.08 3.07
CA ASP A 18 3.02 9.08 4.03
C ASP A 18 3.64 7.69 3.80
N ALA A 19 4.36 7.52 2.69
CA ALA A 19 4.86 6.23 2.22
C ALA A 19 5.68 5.44 3.26
N GLU A 20 6.61 6.11 3.96
CA GLU A 20 7.43 5.46 4.98
C GLU A 20 6.59 5.04 6.20
N GLY A 21 5.66 5.89 6.62
CA GLY A 21 4.74 5.62 7.73
C GLY A 21 3.85 4.41 7.44
N VAL A 22 3.21 4.39 6.26
CA VAL A 22 2.39 3.27 5.79
C VAL A 22 3.22 1.98 5.73
N ALA A 23 4.43 2.03 5.18
CA ALA A 23 5.31 0.86 5.11
C ALA A 23 5.65 0.28 6.49
N ARG A 24 5.91 1.14 7.48
CA ARG A 24 6.19 0.73 8.85
C ARG A 24 4.97 0.08 9.50
N LEU A 25 3.81 0.71 9.37
CA LEU A 25 2.54 0.23 9.93
C LEU A 25 2.14 -1.13 9.35
N VAL A 26 2.20 -1.28 8.04
CA VAL A 26 1.90 -2.54 7.35
C VAL A 26 2.87 -3.63 7.78
N ARG A 27 4.18 -3.33 7.83
CA ARG A 27 5.19 -4.31 8.26
C ARG A 27 4.94 -4.78 9.69
N ASP A 28 4.67 -3.85 10.60
CA ASP A 28 4.39 -4.18 12.00
C ASP A 28 3.14 -5.06 12.12
N ALA A 29 2.05 -4.67 11.45
CA ALA A 29 0.80 -5.44 11.42
C ALA A 29 1.00 -6.87 10.92
N MET A 30 1.69 -7.03 9.78
CA MET A 30 1.96 -8.34 9.19
C MET A 30 2.92 -9.18 10.02
N THR A 31 3.88 -8.57 10.72
CA THR A 31 4.87 -9.30 11.54
C THR A 31 4.25 -9.76 12.85
N ASN A 32 3.45 -8.91 13.48
CA ASN A 32 2.92 -9.13 14.83
C ASN A 32 1.48 -9.68 14.83
N GLY A 33 0.84 -9.81 13.67
CA GLY A 33 -0.55 -10.23 13.56
C GLY A 33 -1.54 -9.23 14.14
N THR A 34 -1.23 -7.92 14.09
CA THR A 34 -2.10 -6.87 14.63
C THR A 34 -2.98 -6.25 13.54
N SER A 35 -4.00 -5.51 13.96
CA SER A 35 -4.82 -4.70 13.05
C SER A 35 -4.34 -3.26 13.04
N VAL A 36 -4.36 -2.62 11.87
CA VAL A 36 -3.95 -1.23 11.68
C VAL A 36 -4.90 -0.50 10.75
N GLU A 37 -5.08 0.79 11.01
CA GLU A 37 -5.83 1.71 10.17
C GLU A 37 -4.87 2.48 9.26
N LEU A 38 -5.17 2.53 7.96
CA LEU A 38 -4.35 3.18 6.95
C LEU A 38 -5.20 4.20 6.18
N THR A 39 -4.66 5.40 6.00
CA THR A 39 -5.20 6.38 5.06
C THR A 39 -4.50 6.20 3.72
N LEU A 40 -5.25 5.83 2.70
CA LEU A 40 -4.76 5.53 1.35
C LEU A 40 -5.58 6.30 0.30
N HIS A 41 -5.23 6.14 -0.97
CA HIS A 41 -5.99 6.69 -2.09
C HIS A 41 -6.65 5.59 -2.91
N ASP A 42 -7.89 5.83 -3.35
CA ASP A 42 -8.54 4.98 -4.34
C ASP A 42 -7.93 5.28 -5.73
N PRO A 43 -7.29 4.31 -6.41
CA PRO A 43 -6.75 4.54 -7.74
C PRO A 43 -7.82 4.78 -8.82
N ALA A 44 -9.08 4.41 -8.55
CA ALA A 44 -10.21 4.67 -9.45
C ALA A 44 -10.96 5.98 -9.11
N GLY A 45 -10.67 6.60 -7.97
CA GLY A 45 -11.25 7.87 -7.53
C GLY A 45 -10.61 9.08 -8.21
N ASP A 46 -11.19 10.26 -7.98
CA ASP A 46 -10.57 11.51 -8.41
C ASP A 46 -9.26 11.73 -7.64
N ALA A 47 -8.31 12.44 -8.26
CA ALA A 47 -7.02 12.75 -7.64
C ALA A 47 -7.22 13.58 -6.37
N GLY A 48 -7.31 12.91 -5.22
CA GLY A 48 -7.61 13.52 -3.93
C GLY A 48 -8.50 12.69 -3.02
N ASP A 49 -9.19 11.66 -3.54
CA ASP A 49 -10.05 10.81 -2.71
C ASP A 49 -9.20 9.95 -1.77
N THR A 50 -9.33 10.23 -0.48
CA THR A 50 -8.73 9.43 0.59
C THR A 50 -9.72 8.40 1.08
N VAL A 51 -9.23 7.20 1.34
CA VAL A 51 -9.99 6.08 1.87
C VAL A 51 -9.29 5.53 3.10
N THR A 52 -10.09 5.12 4.08
CA THR A 52 -9.60 4.43 5.28
C THR A 52 -9.68 2.93 5.06
N VAL A 53 -8.53 2.25 5.14
CA VAL A 53 -8.41 0.79 5.00
C VAL A 53 -7.94 0.18 6.31
N PHE A 54 -8.70 -0.77 6.82
CA PHE A 54 -8.30 -1.58 7.98
C PHE A 54 -7.62 -2.86 7.51
N LEU A 55 -6.34 -2.99 7.84
CA LEU A 55 -5.53 -4.18 7.56
C LEU A 55 -5.41 -5.01 8.83
N ASN A 56 -5.82 -6.28 8.78
CA ASN A 56 -5.55 -7.25 9.85
C ASN A 56 -4.43 -8.21 9.41
N GLY A 57 -3.25 -8.04 9.99
CA GLY A 57 -2.06 -8.82 9.64
C GLY A 57 -2.10 -10.29 10.08
N ALA A 58 -2.99 -10.68 11.00
CA ALA A 58 -3.11 -12.08 11.41
C ALA A 58 -3.85 -12.95 10.37
N VAL A 59 -4.73 -12.34 9.56
CA VAL A 59 -5.58 -13.06 8.59
C VAL A 59 -5.21 -12.74 7.14
N THR A 60 -4.52 -11.62 6.90
CA THR A 60 -4.12 -11.22 5.55
C THR A 60 -2.98 -12.11 5.07
N SER A 61 -3.20 -12.82 3.96
CA SER A 61 -2.21 -13.78 3.45
C SER A 61 -0.96 -13.13 2.88
N SER A 62 -1.10 -11.97 2.22
CA SER A 62 0.01 -11.22 1.65
C SER A 62 -0.33 -9.76 1.41
N VAL A 63 0.70 -8.93 1.46
CA VAL A 63 0.64 -7.51 1.12
C VAL A 63 1.89 -7.16 0.32
N VAL A 64 1.74 -6.38 -0.75
CA VAL A 64 2.86 -5.86 -1.55
C VAL A 64 2.92 -4.35 -1.39
N LEU A 65 4.10 -3.85 -1.01
CA LEU A 65 4.43 -2.43 -1.04
C LEU A 65 5.30 -2.15 -2.25
N ASP A 66 4.76 -1.40 -3.21
CA ASP A 66 5.51 -0.88 -4.35
C ASP A 66 5.82 0.59 -4.11
N LEU A 67 6.99 0.83 -3.53
CA LEU A 67 7.49 2.16 -3.17
C LEU A 67 8.42 2.75 -4.23
N ASN A 68 8.72 1.99 -5.29
CA ASN A 68 9.68 2.37 -6.30
C ASN A 68 9.09 3.46 -7.20
N SER A 69 9.84 4.54 -7.39
CA SER A 69 9.50 5.64 -8.29
C SER A 69 10.03 5.43 -9.73
N GLY A 70 10.65 4.28 -10.02
CA GLY A 70 11.29 4.01 -11.31
C GLY A 70 10.52 3.01 -12.19
N PRO A 71 10.66 3.05 -13.52
CA PRO A 71 10.06 2.05 -14.40
C PRO A 71 10.51 0.66 -13.96
N ARG A 72 9.59 -0.32 -13.97
CA ARG A 72 9.98 -1.73 -13.87
C ARG A 72 11.09 -1.97 -14.89
N PRO A 73 12.26 -2.53 -14.50
CA PRO A 73 13.22 -3.00 -15.47
C PRO A 73 12.63 -4.26 -16.13
N SER A 74 11.74 -4.06 -17.09
CA SER A 74 11.21 -5.10 -17.94
C SER A 74 11.11 -4.53 -19.35
N GLN A 75 11.86 -5.16 -20.25
CA GLN A 75 11.91 -4.95 -21.71
C GLN A 75 12.92 -3.91 -22.24
N MET A 76 14.22 -4.15 -21.99
CA MET A 76 15.18 -4.01 -23.09
C MET A 76 15.19 -5.34 -23.84
N SER A 77 14.50 -5.41 -24.97
CA SER A 77 14.70 -6.43 -26.00
C SER A 77 15.76 -5.96 -26.99
#